data_AF-A0A535GMZ8-F1
#
_entry.id   AF-A0A535GMZ8-F1
#
_cell.length_a   1.000
_cell.length_b   1.000
_cell.length_c   1.000
_cell.angle_alpha   90.00
_cell.angle_beta   90.00
_cell.angle_gamma   90.00
#
_symmetry.space_group_name_H-M   'P 1'
#
loop_
_entity.id
_entity.type
_entity.pdbx_description
1 polymer ?
#
loop_
_entity_poly.entity_id
_entity_poly.type
_entity_poly.pdbx_seq_one_letter_code
_entity_poly.pdbx_strand_id
1 'polypeptide(L)'
;MKRMRVPFLPAIVALLAVLAAFPILTNNPSMREELFLVFMLVTLASSINIIMGYTGYVSFGHIVFFGLGGYFAFYLMQIQGWHFIPSLIVAAIPSAVIAALIGFPILRLRGAYFALATVGINEAMRVVFNNWDLFGGAVGMFFNFSVYTQYGGAKAASELAYYTMTVVAIATITVSYLIKRSKFGLALMAIREDQDVAMIVGIRPSRPKIAAYVISAVFPAMAGATFFFKNGIIEPGHAFELLRSIESLVMVVLGGIGTVAGPIVGAAAYEWLRGFLITNPALANFQLFLAGLLLLVTVLFVSSGLVGWLRERFPVLRSYVP
;
A
#
# COMPACT_ATOMS: atom_id res chain seq x y z
N MET A 1 19.11 -32.51 4.89
CA MET A 1 19.02 -31.21 4.18
C MET A 1 19.16 -30.07 5.19
N LYS A 2 20.33 -29.42 5.24
CA LYS A 2 20.71 -28.46 6.28
C LYS A 2 19.88 -27.17 6.21
N ARG A 3 19.28 -26.81 7.35
CA ARG A 3 18.65 -25.50 7.60
C ARG A 3 19.73 -24.41 7.59
N MET A 4 19.93 -23.73 6.46
CA MET A 4 20.53 -22.39 6.46
C MET A 4 19.40 -21.38 6.35
N ARG A 5 18.75 -21.13 7.49
CA ARG A 5 17.68 -20.14 7.66
C ARG A 5 18.31 -18.81 8.11
N VAL A 6 18.81 -17.99 7.20
CA VAL A 6 18.83 -16.56 7.52
C VAL A 6 17.36 -16.15 7.51
N PRO A 7 16.80 -15.67 8.62
CA PRO A 7 15.41 -15.34 8.65
C PRO A 7 15.26 -14.00 7.90
N PHE A 8 14.87 -14.10 6.63
CA PHE A 8 14.67 -12.96 5.72
C PHE A 8 13.82 -11.84 6.35
N LEU A 9 12.79 -12.22 7.12
CA LEU A 9 11.92 -11.28 7.79
C LEU A 9 12.66 -10.40 8.83
N PRO A 10 13.33 -10.93 9.87
CA PRO A 10 14.06 -10.08 10.83
C PRO A 10 15.21 -9.31 10.20
N ALA A 11 15.83 -9.77 9.11
CA ALA A 11 16.83 -8.95 8.40
C ALA A 11 16.20 -7.69 7.78
N ILE A 12 15.03 -7.83 7.15
CA ILE A 12 14.29 -6.69 6.58
C ILE A 12 13.67 -5.81 7.65
N VAL A 13 13.10 -6.40 8.69
CA VAL A 13 12.54 -5.64 9.81
C VAL A 13 13.65 -4.86 10.52
N ALA A 14 14.84 -5.47 10.70
CA ALA A 14 16.00 -4.76 11.23
C ALA A 14 16.46 -3.64 10.30
N LEU A 15 16.52 -3.86 8.98
CA LEU A 15 16.86 -2.81 8.01
C LEU A 15 15.87 -1.64 8.08
N LEU A 16 14.55 -1.92 8.10
CA LEU A 16 13.52 -0.88 8.21
C LEU A 16 13.59 -0.16 9.56
N ALA A 17 13.88 -0.86 10.65
CA ALA A 17 14.09 -0.26 11.97
C ALA A 17 15.33 0.64 12.01
N VAL A 18 16.42 0.24 11.34
CA VAL A 18 17.62 1.08 11.21
C VAL A 18 17.31 2.33 10.36
N LEU A 19 16.59 2.17 9.26
CA LEU A 19 16.15 3.31 8.44
C LEU A 19 15.20 4.23 9.21
N ALA A 20 14.36 3.69 10.09
CA ALA A 20 13.48 4.45 10.98
C ALA A 20 14.25 5.26 12.04
N ALA A 21 15.38 4.75 12.50
CA ALA A 21 16.25 5.44 13.45
C ALA A 21 17.11 6.53 12.78
N PHE A 22 17.25 6.49 11.46
CA PHE A 22 18.17 7.34 10.71
C PHE A 22 17.83 8.85 10.75
N PRO A 23 16.55 9.27 10.70
CA PRO A 23 16.18 10.69 10.86
C PRO A 23 16.43 11.24 12.25
N ILE A 24 16.45 10.41 13.29
CA ILE A 24 16.78 10.84 14.66
C ILE A 24 18.23 11.30 14.73
N LEU A 25 19.12 10.59 14.04
CA LEU A 25 20.56 10.84 14.06
C LEU A 25 20.96 12.08 13.23
N THR A 26 20.20 12.38 12.18
CA THR A 26 20.54 13.42 11.19
C THR A 26 19.68 14.67 11.32
N ASN A 27 18.51 14.58 11.98
CA ASN A 27 17.52 15.66 12.15
C ASN A 27 17.17 16.41 10.86
N ASN A 28 17.32 15.77 9.69
CA ASN A 28 17.08 16.37 8.38
C ASN A 28 15.61 16.21 7.95
N PRO A 29 14.84 17.31 7.79
CA PRO A 29 13.43 17.24 7.38
C PRO A 29 13.22 16.64 5.99
N SER A 30 14.08 16.96 5.02
CA SER A 30 13.94 16.48 3.63
C SER A 30 14.07 14.97 3.55
N MET A 31 15.08 14.41 4.22
CA MET A 31 15.29 12.96 4.24
C MET A 31 14.16 12.21 4.96
N ARG A 32 13.55 12.83 5.99
CA ARG A 32 12.39 12.27 6.67
C ARG A 32 11.17 12.20 5.76
N GLU A 33 10.98 13.22 4.91
CA GLU A 33 9.93 13.23 3.90
C GLU A 33 10.12 12.11 2.89
N GLU A 34 11.32 11.97 2.34
CA GLU A 34 11.64 10.92 1.36
C GLU A 34 11.40 9.53 1.95
N LEU A 35 11.90 9.26 3.16
CA LEU A 35 11.69 7.97 3.83
C LEU A 35 10.22 7.74 4.19
N PHE A 36 9.48 8.78 4.56
CA PHE A 36 8.03 8.69 4.78
C PHE A 36 7.30 8.22 3.52
N LEU A 37 7.63 8.80 2.37
CA LEU A 37 7.07 8.41 1.08
C LEU A 37 7.46 6.98 0.71
N VAL A 38 8.73 6.58 0.91
CA VAL A 38 9.17 5.19 0.69
C VAL A 38 8.33 4.24 1.54
N PHE A 39 8.16 4.48 2.84
CA PHE A 39 7.37 3.59 3.71
C PHE A 39 5.88 3.56 3.34
N MET A 40 5.32 4.69 2.91
CA MET A 40 3.95 4.74 2.39
C MET A 40 3.81 3.89 1.13
N LEU A 41 4.71 4.05 0.16
CA LEU A 41 4.69 3.30 -1.10
C LEU A 41 4.93 1.80 -0.87
N VAL A 42 5.86 1.44 0.02
CA VAL A 42 6.08 0.06 0.46
C VAL A 42 4.80 -0.53 1.07
N THR A 43 4.08 0.24 1.89
CA THR A 43 2.80 -0.19 2.48
C THR A 43 1.76 -0.44 1.40
N LEU A 44 1.57 0.51 0.48
CA LEU A 44 0.58 0.40 -0.60
C LEU A 44 0.91 -0.78 -1.52
N ALA A 45 2.14 -0.87 -2.03
CA ALA A 45 2.59 -1.96 -2.88
C ALA A 45 2.49 -3.32 -2.17
N SER A 46 2.95 -3.41 -0.91
CA SER A 46 2.89 -4.68 -0.16
C SER A 46 1.45 -5.12 0.12
N SER A 47 0.55 -4.16 0.39
CA SER A 47 -0.87 -4.45 0.60
C SER A 47 -1.56 -4.95 -0.68
N ILE A 48 -1.31 -4.30 -1.82
CA ILE A 48 -1.83 -4.75 -3.12
C ILE A 48 -1.27 -6.13 -3.48
N ASN A 49 -0.01 -6.41 -3.17
CA ASN A 49 0.59 -7.72 -3.41
C ASN A 49 -0.09 -8.85 -2.62
N ILE A 50 -0.78 -8.57 -1.50
CA ILE A 50 -1.57 -9.58 -0.78
C ILE A 50 -2.73 -10.07 -1.66
N ILE A 51 -3.43 -9.17 -2.35
CA ILE A 51 -4.53 -9.53 -3.25
C ILE A 51 -3.99 -9.90 -4.63
N MET A 52 -3.29 -9.00 -5.32
CA MET A 52 -2.78 -9.20 -6.68
C MET A 52 -1.74 -10.33 -6.75
N GLY A 53 -0.75 -10.29 -5.86
CA GLY A 53 0.38 -11.22 -5.89
C GLY A 53 0.00 -12.64 -5.47
N TYR A 54 -0.81 -12.80 -4.41
CA TYR A 54 -1.14 -14.14 -3.95
C TYR A 54 -2.40 -14.71 -4.61
N THR A 55 -3.37 -13.90 -5.02
CA THR A 55 -4.64 -14.41 -5.60
C THR A 55 -4.73 -14.27 -7.12
N GLY A 56 -3.88 -13.45 -7.75
CA GLY A 56 -3.95 -13.15 -9.18
C GLY A 56 -4.95 -12.04 -9.55
N TYR A 57 -5.65 -11.46 -8.58
CA TYR A 57 -6.64 -10.41 -8.81
C TYR A 57 -6.02 -9.01 -8.84
N VAL A 58 -5.96 -8.41 -10.03
CA VAL A 58 -5.44 -7.05 -10.22
C VAL A 58 -6.49 -6.02 -9.83
N SER A 59 -6.31 -5.35 -8.69
CA SER A 59 -7.21 -4.30 -8.19
C SER A 59 -6.61 -2.91 -8.47
N PHE A 60 -7.20 -2.18 -9.42
CA PHE A 60 -6.84 -0.79 -9.70
C PHE A 60 -7.47 0.19 -8.72
N GLY A 61 -8.57 -0.19 -8.07
CA GLY A 61 -9.28 0.63 -7.08
C GLY A 61 -8.79 0.46 -5.65
N HIS A 62 -7.62 -0.14 -5.40
CA HIS A 62 -7.14 -0.41 -4.03
C HIS A 62 -6.91 0.87 -3.22
N ILE A 63 -6.67 1.99 -3.91
CA ILE A 63 -6.56 3.33 -3.32
C ILE A 63 -7.84 3.80 -2.62
N VAL A 64 -9.01 3.20 -2.91
CA VAL A 64 -10.26 3.49 -2.18
C VAL A 64 -10.07 3.37 -0.68
N PHE A 65 -9.37 2.34 -0.23
CA PHE A 65 -9.15 2.13 1.19
C PHE A 65 -8.21 3.17 1.81
N PHE A 66 -7.26 3.70 1.03
CA PHE A 66 -6.42 4.82 1.44
C PHE A 66 -7.25 6.08 1.67
N GLY A 67 -8.13 6.43 0.72
CA GLY A 67 -9.04 7.55 0.88
C GLY A 67 -9.99 7.38 2.07
N LEU A 68 -10.64 6.21 2.18
CA LEU A 68 -11.56 5.91 3.29
C LEU A 68 -10.90 6.05 4.66
N GLY A 69 -9.71 5.47 4.84
CA GLY A 69 -8.95 5.60 6.10
C GLY A 69 -8.60 7.04 6.44
N GLY A 70 -8.23 7.84 5.42
CA GLY A 70 -8.04 9.28 5.55
C GLY A 70 -9.27 10.00 6.06
N TYR A 71 -10.40 9.83 5.37
CA TYR A 71 -11.66 10.49 5.71
C TYR A 71 -12.18 10.11 7.09
N PHE A 72 -12.18 8.82 7.44
CA PHE A 72 -12.63 8.38 8.75
C PHE A 72 -11.69 8.86 9.87
N ALA A 73 -10.37 8.86 9.66
CA ALA A 73 -9.43 9.41 10.63
C ALA A 73 -9.62 10.92 10.82
N PHE A 74 -9.80 11.68 9.74
CA PHE A 74 -10.08 13.12 9.81
C PHE A 74 -11.36 13.42 10.57
N TYR A 75 -12.43 12.66 10.31
CA TYR A 75 -13.68 12.82 11.03
C TYR A 75 -13.50 12.60 12.53
N LEU A 76 -12.80 11.53 12.94
CA LEU A 76 -12.54 11.25 14.35
C LEU A 76 -11.67 12.35 15.01
N MET A 77 -10.66 12.86 14.30
CA MET A 77 -9.74 13.85 14.86
C MET A 77 -10.32 15.25 14.90
N GLN A 78 -10.91 15.71 13.80
CA GLN A 78 -11.40 17.09 13.65
C GLN A 78 -12.77 17.28 14.31
N ILE A 79 -13.67 16.32 14.17
CA ILE A 79 -15.06 16.45 14.65
C ILE A 79 -15.21 15.87 16.06
N GLN A 80 -14.65 14.67 16.31
CA GLN A 80 -14.75 14.02 17.62
C GLN A 80 -13.60 14.37 18.58
N GLY A 81 -12.56 15.06 18.10
CA GLY A 81 -11.41 15.45 18.94
C GLY A 81 -10.52 14.29 19.38
N TRP A 82 -10.60 13.14 18.70
CA TRP A 82 -9.80 11.97 19.06
C TRP A 82 -8.32 12.16 18.77
N HIS A 83 -7.48 11.58 19.61
CA HIS A 83 -6.04 11.50 19.36
C HIS A 83 -5.75 10.65 18.11
N PHE A 84 -4.65 10.96 17.40
CA PHE A 84 -4.29 10.37 16.11
C PHE A 84 -4.19 8.84 16.15
N ILE A 85 -3.52 8.28 17.17
CA ILE A 85 -3.25 6.84 17.25
C ILE A 85 -4.55 5.99 17.37
N PRO A 86 -5.49 6.31 18.28
CA PRO A 86 -6.82 5.68 18.27
C PRO A 86 -7.56 5.87 16.94
N SER A 87 -7.55 7.08 16.38
CA SER A 87 -8.20 7.40 15.10
C SER A 87 -7.67 6.53 13.96
N LEU A 88 -6.36 6.29 13.91
CA LEU A 88 -5.70 5.43 12.92
C LEU A 88 -6.26 4.00 12.94
N ILE A 89 -6.37 3.40 14.13
CA ILE A 89 -6.84 2.02 14.29
C ILE A 89 -8.33 1.93 14.00
N VAL A 90 -9.12 2.87 14.54
CA VAL A 90 -10.57 2.85 14.37
C VAL A 90 -10.97 3.17 12.94
N ALA A 91 -10.25 4.02 12.20
CA ALA A 91 -10.51 4.31 10.78
C ALA A 91 -10.27 3.09 9.86
N ALA A 92 -9.45 2.13 10.28
CA ALA A 92 -9.24 0.89 9.53
C ALA A 92 -10.44 -0.07 9.59
N ILE A 93 -11.23 -0.02 10.67
CA ILE A 93 -12.41 -0.88 10.87
C ILE A 93 -13.50 -0.64 9.80
N PRO A 94 -14.02 0.58 9.58
CA PRO A 94 -15.02 0.81 8.55
C PRO A 94 -14.47 0.53 7.15
N SER A 95 -13.17 0.79 6.92
CA SER A 95 -12.52 0.43 5.64
C SER A 95 -12.51 -1.08 5.40
N ALA A 96 -12.25 -1.89 6.44
CA ALA A 96 -12.31 -3.35 6.38
C ALA A 96 -13.76 -3.87 6.16
N VAL A 97 -14.75 -3.23 6.81
CA VAL A 97 -16.17 -3.55 6.61
C VAL A 97 -16.60 -3.24 5.18
N ILE A 98 -16.25 -2.06 4.67
CA ILE A 98 -16.53 -1.67 3.28
C ILE A 98 -15.82 -2.61 2.29
N ALA A 99 -14.57 -3.01 2.58
CA ALA A 99 -13.86 -4.00 1.79
C ALA A 99 -14.60 -5.35 1.74
N ALA A 100 -15.18 -5.80 2.86
CA ALA A 100 -15.96 -7.04 2.90
C ALA A 100 -17.26 -6.92 2.10
N LEU A 101 -17.99 -5.81 2.30
CA LEU A 101 -19.27 -5.53 1.62
C LEU A 101 -19.11 -5.42 0.11
N ILE A 102 -18.09 -4.70 -0.34
CA ILE A 102 -17.78 -4.52 -1.76
C ILE A 102 -17.13 -5.77 -2.33
N GLY A 103 -16.21 -6.39 -1.59
CA GLY A 103 -15.48 -7.60 -2.00
C GLY A 103 -16.41 -8.77 -2.30
N PHE A 104 -17.50 -8.93 -1.55
CA PHE A 104 -18.45 -10.03 -1.74
C PHE A 104 -19.04 -10.14 -3.15
N PRO A 105 -19.59 -9.08 -3.77
CA PRO A 105 -20.03 -9.10 -5.15
C PRO A 105 -18.88 -9.04 -6.16
N ILE A 106 -17.88 -8.16 -5.98
CA ILE A 106 -16.90 -7.92 -7.05
C ILE A 106 -15.92 -9.08 -7.25
N LEU A 107 -15.58 -9.83 -6.21
CA LEU A 107 -14.64 -10.96 -6.31
C LEU A 107 -15.24 -12.18 -7.02
N ARG A 108 -16.51 -12.09 -7.45
CA ARG A 108 -17.14 -13.03 -8.39
C ARG A 108 -16.71 -12.77 -9.84
N LEU A 109 -16.33 -11.53 -10.16
CA LEU A 109 -15.78 -11.16 -11.47
C LEU A 109 -14.38 -11.77 -11.64
N ARG A 110 -13.95 -11.97 -12.88
CA ARG A 110 -12.62 -12.53 -13.21
C ARG A 110 -11.90 -11.61 -14.21
N GLY A 111 -10.57 -11.56 -14.10
CA GLY A 111 -9.70 -10.84 -15.05
C GLY A 111 -10.07 -9.36 -15.19
N ALA A 112 -10.19 -8.91 -16.45
CA ALA A 112 -10.45 -7.50 -16.79
C ALA A 112 -11.74 -6.94 -16.17
N TYR A 113 -12.79 -7.76 -16.00
CA TYR A 113 -14.04 -7.30 -15.39
C TYR A 113 -13.86 -6.90 -13.92
N PHE A 114 -13.02 -7.62 -13.16
CA PHE A 114 -12.69 -7.24 -11.79
C PHE A 114 -11.91 -5.92 -11.76
N ALA A 115 -10.90 -5.78 -12.62
CA ALA A 115 -10.12 -4.55 -12.75
C ALA A 115 -11.03 -3.34 -13.04
N LEU A 116 -11.89 -3.43 -14.06
CA LEU A 116 -12.86 -2.38 -14.41
C LEU A 116 -13.82 -2.05 -13.27
N ALA A 117 -14.33 -3.06 -12.58
CA ALA A 117 -15.21 -2.86 -11.42
C ALA A 117 -14.49 -2.08 -10.31
N THR A 118 -13.22 -2.38 -10.02
CA THR A 118 -12.46 -1.65 -8.99
C THR A 118 -12.21 -0.18 -9.36
N VAL A 119 -11.98 0.13 -10.65
CA VAL A 119 -11.90 1.52 -11.13
C VAL A 119 -13.25 2.23 -10.94
N GLY A 120 -14.35 1.58 -11.31
CA GLY A 120 -15.69 2.13 -11.12
C GLY A 120 -16.02 2.39 -9.64
N ILE A 121 -15.58 1.51 -8.72
CA ILE A 121 -15.73 1.72 -7.28
C ILE A 121 -14.91 2.92 -6.80
N ASN A 122 -13.69 3.10 -7.32
CA ASN A 122 -12.88 4.28 -7.00
C ASN A 122 -13.58 5.58 -7.39
N GLU A 123 -14.09 5.63 -8.61
CA GLU A 123 -14.86 6.77 -9.11
C GLU A 123 -16.14 7.01 -8.31
N ALA A 124 -16.88 5.94 -8.00
CA ALA A 124 -18.08 6.04 -7.17
C ALA A 124 -17.77 6.61 -5.78
N MET A 125 -16.72 6.12 -5.11
CA MET A 125 -16.31 6.63 -3.80
C MET A 125 -15.87 8.08 -3.87
N ARG A 126 -15.09 8.46 -4.89
CA ARG A 126 -14.73 9.87 -5.11
C ARG A 126 -15.97 10.75 -5.23
N VAL A 127 -16.94 10.37 -6.05
CA VAL A 127 -18.19 11.12 -6.24
C VAL A 127 -19.01 11.18 -4.96
N VAL A 128 -19.12 10.08 -4.20
CA VAL A 128 -19.83 10.07 -2.91
C VAL A 128 -19.21 11.09 -1.95
N PHE A 129 -17.90 11.03 -1.71
CA PHE A 129 -17.24 11.97 -0.79
C PHE A 129 -17.24 13.41 -1.30
N ASN A 130 -17.21 13.62 -2.61
CA ASN A 130 -17.33 14.94 -3.22
C ASN A 130 -18.72 15.59 -3.00
N ASN A 131 -19.77 14.79 -2.80
CA ASN A 131 -21.13 15.28 -2.56
C ASN A 131 -21.60 15.09 -1.12
N TRP A 132 -20.72 14.67 -0.21
CA TRP A 132 -21.08 14.38 1.18
C TRP A 132 -20.59 15.49 2.11
N ASP A 133 -21.50 16.38 2.51
CA ASP A 133 -21.20 17.55 3.34
C ASP A 133 -20.57 17.18 4.69
N LEU A 134 -20.93 16.02 5.25
CA LEU A 134 -20.35 15.49 6.50
C LEU A 134 -18.81 15.37 6.43
N PHE A 135 -18.28 15.11 5.23
CA PHE A 135 -16.85 14.95 4.96
C PHE A 135 -16.27 16.15 4.20
N GLY A 136 -16.94 17.31 4.26
CA GLY A 136 -16.49 18.55 3.64
C GLY A 136 -16.78 18.68 2.14
N GLY A 137 -17.50 17.72 1.55
CA GLY A 137 -17.89 17.73 0.14
C GLY A 137 -16.69 17.90 -0.81
N ALA A 138 -16.88 18.72 -1.85
CA ALA A 138 -15.87 18.97 -2.87
C ALA A 138 -14.61 19.69 -2.36
N VAL A 139 -14.76 20.48 -1.28
CA VAL A 139 -13.66 21.24 -0.67
C VAL A 139 -12.80 20.34 0.23
N GLY A 140 -13.39 19.27 0.77
CA GLY A 140 -12.72 18.35 1.67
C GLY A 140 -12.61 18.89 3.11
N MET A 141 -11.72 18.28 3.90
CA MET A 141 -11.51 18.65 5.30
C MET A 141 -10.07 19.10 5.56
N PHE A 142 -9.93 20.04 6.49
CA PHE A 142 -8.66 20.64 6.87
C PHE A 142 -8.55 20.61 8.38
N PHE A 143 -7.36 20.31 8.88
CA PHE A 143 -7.06 20.44 10.30
C PHE A 143 -6.78 21.88 10.67
N ASN A 144 -7.39 22.31 11.77
CA ASN A 144 -6.98 23.55 12.41
C ASN A 144 -5.60 23.35 13.06
N PHE A 145 -4.77 24.39 13.10
CA PHE A 145 -3.47 24.33 13.77
C PHE A 145 -3.56 23.90 15.25
N SER A 146 -4.71 24.13 15.88
CA SER A 146 -5.02 23.66 17.24
C SER A 146 -5.00 22.14 17.38
N VAL A 147 -5.27 21.38 16.31
CA VAL A 147 -5.16 19.91 16.37
C VAL A 147 -3.72 19.49 16.64
N TYR A 148 -2.72 20.27 16.20
CA TYR A 148 -1.32 19.92 16.38
C TYR A 148 -0.74 20.31 17.74
N THR A 149 -1.40 21.18 18.51
CA THR A 149 -0.88 21.66 19.81
C THR A 149 -0.83 20.54 20.84
N GLN A 150 -1.80 19.61 20.81
CA GLN A 150 -1.81 18.43 21.69
C GLN A 150 -0.61 17.49 21.48
N TYR A 151 0.08 17.59 20.34
CA TYR A 151 1.25 16.78 20.02
C TYR A 151 2.57 17.52 20.30
N GLY A 152 2.54 18.74 20.83
CA GLY A 152 3.74 19.58 21.00
C GLY A 152 4.12 20.38 19.75
N GLY A 153 3.18 20.57 18.82
CA GLY A 153 3.34 21.37 17.60
C GLY A 153 3.51 20.55 16.32
N ALA A 154 3.51 21.25 15.18
CA ALA A 154 3.53 20.63 13.85
C ALA A 154 4.74 19.71 13.61
N LYS A 155 5.91 20.07 14.17
CA LYS A 155 7.14 19.26 14.05
C LYS A 155 6.96 17.89 14.71
N ALA A 156 6.48 17.87 15.95
CA ALA A 156 6.28 16.63 16.71
C ALA A 156 5.16 15.77 16.12
N ALA A 157 4.09 16.39 15.60
CA ALA A 157 3.06 15.69 14.84
C ALA A 157 3.61 15.03 13.56
N SER A 158 4.48 15.72 12.82
CA SER A 158 5.13 15.14 11.64
C SER A 158 6.09 14.00 12.00
N GLU A 159 6.76 14.07 13.15
CA GLU A 159 7.60 12.97 13.67
C GLU A 159 6.74 11.76 14.03
N LEU A 160 5.62 12.00 14.73
CA LEU A 160 4.67 10.95 15.06
C LEU A 160 4.16 10.25 13.79
N ALA A 161 3.76 11.02 12.77
CA ALA A 161 3.32 10.47 11.48
C ALA A 161 4.39 9.60 10.80
N TYR A 162 5.66 10.02 10.89
CA TYR A 162 6.79 9.25 10.36
C TYR A 162 6.95 7.88 11.04
N TYR A 163 6.93 7.87 12.38
CA TYR A 163 7.04 6.62 13.12
C TYR A 163 5.82 5.71 12.92
N THR A 164 4.62 6.28 12.88
CA THR A 164 3.42 5.46 12.61
C THR A 164 3.46 4.86 11.22
N MET A 165 3.89 5.60 10.18
CA MET A 165 4.02 5.04 8.83
C MET A 165 5.05 3.91 8.79
N THR A 166 6.17 4.06 9.49
CA THR A 166 7.18 3.00 9.63
C THR A 166 6.58 1.74 10.25
N VAL A 167 5.84 1.89 11.36
CA VAL A 167 5.19 0.77 12.05
C VAL A 167 4.16 0.09 11.13
N VAL A 168 3.38 0.87 10.39
CA VAL A 168 2.41 0.34 9.41
C VAL A 168 3.12 -0.41 8.28
N ALA A 169 4.23 0.09 7.75
CA ALA A 169 5.01 -0.60 6.72
C ALA A 169 5.56 -1.94 7.22
N ILE A 170 6.17 -1.95 8.42
CA ILE A 170 6.67 -3.16 9.06
C ILE A 170 5.53 -4.16 9.30
N ALA A 171 4.38 -3.69 9.80
CA ALA A 171 3.21 -4.53 10.02
C ALA A 171 2.70 -5.15 8.72
N THR A 172 2.64 -4.37 7.64
CA THR A 172 2.19 -4.83 6.31
C THR A 172 3.10 -5.91 5.75
N ILE A 173 4.42 -5.71 5.83
CA ILE A 173 5.42 -6.70 5.38
C ILE A 173 5.33 -7.97 6.22
N THR A 174 5.19 -7.82 7.54
CA THR A 174 5.08 -8.95 8.47
C THR A 174 3.83 -9.78 8.16
N VAL A 175 2.69 -9.13 7.96
CA VAL A 175 1.43 -9.79 7.61
C VAL A 175 1.52 -10.46 6.24
N SER A 176 2.11 -9.79 5.25
CA SER A 176 2.35 -10.38 3.92
C SER A 176 3.22 -11.64 3.99
N TYR A 177 4.27 -11.62 4.81
CA TYR A 177 5.12 -12.79 5.05
C TYR A 177 4.40 -13.94 5.75
N LEU A 178 3.60 -13.63 6.78
CA LEU A 178 2.81 -14.63 7.50
C LEU A 178 1.76 -15.27 6.59
N ILE A 179 1.08 -14.47 5.77
CA ILE A 179 0.14 -14.95 4.75
C ILE A 179 0.85 -15.92 3.82
N LYS A 180 1.98 -15.51 3.23
CA LYS A 180 2.73 -16.34 2.27
C LYS A 180 3.13 -17.71 2.83
N ARG A 181 3.47 -17.80 4.12
CA ARG A 181 3.86 -19.06 4.78
C ARG A 181 2.70 -19.89 5.33
N SER A 182 1.50 -19.33 5.38
CA SER A 182 0.33 -19.99 5.95
C SER A 182 -0.39 -20.90 4.93
N LYS A 183 -1.21 -21.83 5.43
CA LYS A 183 -2.15 -22.60 4.60
C LYS A 183 -3.11 -21.70 3.83
N PHE A 184 -3.43 -20.54 4.39
CA PHE A 184 -4.26 -19.52 3.76
C PHE A 184 -3.57 -18.97 2.49
N GLY A 185 -2.30 -18.58 2.57
CA GLY A 185 -1.53 -18.15 1.39
C GLY A 185 -1.38 -19.25 0.34
N LEU A 186 -1.21 -20.50 0.75
CA LEU A 186 -1.18 -21.64 -0.19
C LEU A 186 -2.49 -21.79 -0.96
N ALA A 187 -3.63 -21.61 -0.27
CA ALA A 187 -4.93 -21.62 -0.93
C ALA A 187 -5.11 -20.45 -1.91
N LEU A 188 -4.60 -19.26 -1.58
CA LEU A 188 -4.60 -18.12 -2.50
C LEU A 188 -3.77 -18.40 -3.75
N MET A 189 -2.56 -18.93 -3.59
CA MET A 189 -1.69 -19.27 -4.72
C MET A 189 -2.29 -20.35 -5.61
N ALA A 190 -2.97 -21.36 -5.03
CA ALA A 190 -3.70 -22.35 -5.83
C ALA A 190 -4.84 -21.72 -6.65
N ILE A 191 -5.58 -20.76 -6.07
CA ILE A 191 -6.63 -20.00 -6.77
C ILE A 191 -6.03 -19.15 -7.91
N ARG A 192 -4.83 -18.59 -7.70
CA ARG A 192 -4.11 -17.79 -8.70
C ARG A 192 -3.72 -18.61 -9.93
N GLU A 193 -3.26 -19.85 -9.74
CA GLU A 193 -2.85 -20.73 -10.85
C GLU A 193 -4.06 -21.14 -11.69
N ASP A 194 -5.06 -21.76 -11.06
CA ASP A 194 -6.32 -22.11 -11.71
C ASP A 194 -7.42 -22.25 -10.65
N GLN A 195 -8.38 -21.33 -10.70
CA GLN A 195 -9.49 -21.31 -9.74
C GLN A 195 -10.38 -22.56 -9.85
N ASP A 196 -10.56 -23.09 -11.06
CA ASP A 196 -11.45 -24.22 -11.31
C ASP A 196 -10.79 -25.54 -10.85
N VAL A 197 -9.47 -25.68 -11.04
CA VAL A 197 -8.68 -26.77 -10.44
C VAL A 197 -8.63 -26.67 -8.91
N ALA A 198 -8.47 -25.46 -8.35
CA ALA A 198 -8.49 -25.24 -6.91
C ALA A 198 -9.82 -25.72 -6.27
N MET A 199 -10.95 -25.56 -6.99
CA MET A 199 -12.25 -26.05 -6.54
C MET A 199 -12.33 -27.58 -6.52
N ILE A 200 -11.76 -28.26 -7.51
CA ILE A 200 -11.73 -29.74 -7.58
C ILE A 200 -10.98 -30.33 -6.38
N VAL A 201 -9.89 -29.70 -5.94
CA VAL A 201 -9.12 -30.12 -4.76
C VAL A 201 -9.73 -29.64 -3.43
N GLY A 202 -10.94 -29.07 -3.45
CA GLY A 202 -11.72 -28.74 -2.25
C GLY A 202 -11.55 -27.32 -1.71
N ILE A 203 -10.86 -26.42 -2.42
CA ILE A 203 -10.71 -25.02 -2.01
C ILE A 203 -11.95 -24.24 -2.45
N ARG A 204 -12.69 -23.67 -1.49
CA ARG A 204 -13.81 -22.76 -1.79
C ARG A 204 -13.27 -21.34 -2.02
N PRO A 205 -13.23 -20.79 -3.25
CA PRO A 205 -12.45 -19.58 -3.54
C PRO A 205 -13.01 -18.30 -2.90
N SER A 206 -14.31 -18.23 -2.66
CA SER A 206 -14.98 -17.01 -2.20
C SER A 206 -14.46 -16.51 -0.85
N ARG A 207 -14.34 -17.39 0.15
CA ARG A 207 -13.89 -17.04 1.50
C ARG A 207 -12.45 -16.52 1.54
N PRO A 208 -11.44 -17.24 1.01
CA PRO A 208 -10.07 -16.79 1.06
C PRO A 208 -9.83 -15.52 0.22
N LYS A 209 -10.51 -15.35 -0.92
CA LYS A 209 -10.45 -14.10 -1.70
C LYS A 209 -10.96 -12.90 -0.90
N ILE A 210 -12.15 -13.01 -0.29
CA ILE A 210 -12.72 -11.91 0.51
C ILE A 210 -11.81 -11.59 1.71
N ALA A 211 -11.32 -12.62 2.42
CA ALA A 211 -10.41 -12.41 3.54
C ALA A 211 -9.10 -11.72 3.10
N ALA A 212 -8.51 -12.12 1.97
CA ALA A 212 -7.31 -11.49 1.44
C ALA A 212 -7.58 -10.02 1.08
N TYR A 213 -8.72 -9.74 0.47
CA TYR A 213 -9.13 -8.37 0.12
C TYR A 213 -9.32 -7.49 1.36
N VAL A 214 -10.03 -7.99 2.38
CA VAL A 214 -10.23 -7.28 3.65
C VAL A 214 -8.90 -7.01 4.37
N ILE A 215 -8.03 -8.02 4.48
CA ILE A 215 -6.71 -7.84 5.11
C ILE A 215 -5.87 -6.82 4.32
N SER A 216 -5.92 -6.88 2.99
CA SER A 216 -5.20 -5.92 2.14
C SER A 216 -5.73 -4.50 2.22
N ALA A 217 -6.99 -4.29 2.62
CA ALA A 217 -7.62 -2.97 2.74
C ALA A 217 -7.25 -2.21 4.03
N VAL A 218 -6.90 -2.94 5.10
CA VAL A 218 -6.55 -2.34 6.40
C VAL A 218 -5.30 -1.45 6.30
N PHE A 219 -4.27 -1.91 5.59
CA PHE A 219 -2.98 -1.20 5.54
C PHE A 219 -3.01 0.10 4.73
N PRO A 220 -3.62 0.16 3.53
CA PRO A 220 -3.86 1.43 2.83
C PRO A 220 -4.67 2.39 3.67
N ALA A 221 -5.69 1.94 4.40
CA ALA A 221 -6.48 2.81 5.27
C ALA A 221 -5.64 3.46 6.36
N MET A 222 -4.77 2.68 7.00
CA MET A 222 -3.82 3.21 7.98
C MET A 222 -2.78 4.16 7.34
N ALA A 223 -2.30 3.83 6.14
CA ALA A 223 -1.39 4.69 5.39
C ALA A 223 -2.05 6.03 5.00
N GLY A 224 -3.31 6.00 4.56
CA GLY A 224 -4.09 7.18 4.20
C GLY A 224 -4.36 8.08 5.40
N ALA A 225 -4.83 7.50 6.50
CA ALA A 225 -4.99 8.22 7.77
C ALA A 225 -3.69 8.93 8.18
N THR A 226 -2.54 8.26 8.07
CA THR A 226 -1.24 8.83 8.42
C THR A 226 -0.77 9.91 7.42
N PHE A 227 -0.95 9.67 6.12
CA PHE A 227 -0.57 10.60 5.06
C PHE A 227 -1.35 11.90 5.16
N PHE A 228 -2.68 11.82 5.26
CA PHE A 228 -3.48 13.02 5.38
C PHE A 228 -3.29 13.71 6.74
N PHE A 229 -3.03 12.95 7.82
CA PHE A 229 -2.69 13.57 9.11
C PHE A 229 -1.45 14.45 9.05
N LYS A 230 -0.41 13.97 8.35
CA LYS A 230 0.81 14.74 8.14
C LYS A 230 0.57 16.00 7.28
N ASN A 231 -0.23 15.88 6.22
CA ASN A 231 -0.46 16.99 5.30
C ASN A 231 -1.51 18.00 5.80
N GLY A 232 -2.37 17.59 6.74
CA GLY A 232 -3.38 18.46 7.36
C GLY A 232 -4.58 18.81 6.49
N ILE A 233 -4.67 18.23 5.29
CA ILE A 233 -5.74 18.43 4.32
C ILE A 233 -6.10 17.09 3.70
N ILE A 234 -7.38 16.84 3.49
CA ILE A 234 -7.87 15.75 2.66
C ILE A 234 -8.96 16.27 1.73
N GLU A 235 -8.79 16.01 0.44
CA GLU A 235 -9.74 16.37 -0.62
C GLU A 235 -10.07 15.14 -1.49
N PRO A 236 -11.28 15.04 -2.08
CA PRO A 236 -11.70 13.83 -2.77
C PRO A 236 -10.78 13.44 -3.94
N GLY A 237 -10.29 14.44 -4.69
CA GLY A 237 -9.39 14.22 -5.83
C GLY A 237 -8.08 13.54 -5.45
N HIS A 238 -7.50 13.95 -4.31
CA HIS A 238 -6.21 13.45 -3.83
C HIS A 238 -6.36 12.16 -3.00
N ALA A 239 -7.51 11.98 -2.32
CA ALA A 239 -7.84 10.78 -1.55
C ALA A 239 -8.09 9.54 -2.41
N PHE A 240 -8.73 9.72 -3.57
CA PHE A 240 -9.13 8.66 -4.49
C PHE A 240 -8.36 8.73 -5.81
N GLU A 241 -7.10 9.16 -5.76
CA GLU A 241 -6.23 9.34 -6.93
C GLU A 241 -5.85 7.98 -7.54
N LEU A 242 -6.46 7.64 -8.68
CA LEU A 242 -6.25 6.36 -9.35
C LEU A 242 -4.79 6.14 -9.76
N LEU A 243 -4.10 7.22 -10.15
CA LEU A 243 -2.69 7.17 -10.56
C LEU A 243 -1.81 6.55 -9.48
N ARG A 244 -2.03 6.90 -8.20
CA ARG A 244 -1.28 6.34 -7.06
C ARG A 244 -1.48 4.83 -6.91
N SER A 245 -2.69 4.33 -7.20
CA SER A 245 -2.95 2.89 -7.21
C SER A 245 -2.23 2.19 -8.36
N ILE A 246 -2.19 2.82 -9.53
CA ILE A 246 -1.46 2.32 -10.70
C ILE A 246 0.04 2.27 -10.41
N GLU A 247 0.63 3.34 -9.88
CA GLU A 247 2.04 3.36 -9.46
C GLU A 247 2.35 2.24 -8.47
N SER A 248 1.46 2.01 -7.50
CA SER A 248 1.61 0.93 -6.52
C SER A 248 1.59 -0.46 -7.18
N LEU A 249 0.73 -0.68 -8.19
CA LEU A 249 0.73 -1.93 -8.99
C LEU A 249 2.07 -2.12 -9.72
N VAL A 250 2.60 -1.03 -10.27
CA VAL A 250 3.85 -1.03 -11.02
C VAL A 250 5.02 -1.34 -10.11
N MET A 251 5.05 -0.80 -8.90
CA MET A 251 6.05 -1.16 -7.89
C MET A 251 6.01 -2.65 -7.56
N VAL A 252 4.82 -3.26 -7.47
CA VAL A 252 4.69 -4.71 -7.23
C VAL A 252 5.24 -5.52 -8.41
N VAL A 253 4.91 -5.14 -9.64
CA VAL A 253 5.36 -5.82 -10.86
C VAL A 253 6.88 -5.66 -11.04
N LEU A 254 7.37 -4.42 -10.94
CA LEU A 254 8.80 -4.07 -11.01
C LEU A 254 9.61 -4.83 -9.97
N GLY A 255 9.10 -4.90 -8.75
CA GLY A 255 9.75 -5.60 -7.66
C GLY A 255 9.73 -7.12 -7.80
N GLY A 256 8.61 -7.70 -8.22
CA GLY A 256 8.39 -9.14 -8.33
C GLY A 256 7.07 -9.58 -7.68
N ILE A 257 6.06 -9.80 -8.52
CA ILE A 257 4.70 -10.14 -8.13
C ILE A 257 4.62 -11.45 -7.31
N GLY A 258 3.91 -11.44 -6.19
CA GLY A 258 3.74 -12.61 -5.32
C GLY A 258 4.97 -12.95 -4.46
N THR A 259 5.98 -12.08 -4.42
CA THR A 259 7.09 -12.16 -3.45
C THR A 259 6.88 -11.18 -2.30
N VAL A 260 7.44 -11.46 -1.13
CA VAL A 260 7.38 -10.52 0.01
C VAL A 260 8.38 -9.38 -0.20
N ALA A 261 9.52 -9.70 -0.80
CA ALA A 261 10.61 -8.76 -1.07
C ALA A 261 10.30 -7.77 -2.20
N GLY A 262 9.57 -8.23 -3.22
CA GLY A 262 9.35 -7.50 -4.46
C GLY A 262 8.78 -6.11 -4.22
N PRO A 263 7.62 -5.97 -3.55
CA PRO A 263 7.04 -4.66 -3.28
C PRO A 263 7.98 -3.68 -2.57
N ILE A 264 8.87 -4.18 -1.69
CA ILE A 264 9.85 -3.35 -0.97
C ILE A 264 10.90 -2.80 -1.95
N VAL A 265 11.50 -3.68 -2.74
CA VAL A 265 12.52 -3.32 -3.73
C VAL A 265 11.92 -2.43 -4.81
N GLY A 266 10.73 -2.76 -5.30
CA GLY A 266 10.03 -2.00 -6.34
C GLY A 266 9.63 -0.60 -5.87
N ALA A 267 9.11 -0.45 -4.65
CA ALA A 267 8.78 0.86 -4.10
C ALA A 267 10.03 1.72 -3.85
N ALA A 268 11.10 1.13 -3.30
CA ALA A 268 12.35 1.85 -3.09
C ALA A 268 13.01 2.28 -4.42
N ALA A 269 13.02 1.41 -5.43
CA ALA A 269 13.55 1.72 -6.74
C ALA A 269 12.72 2.79 -7.45
N TYR A 270 11.39 2.71 -7.35
CA TYR A 270 10.49 3.70 -7.92
C TYR A 270 10.68 5.08 -7.28
N GLU A 271 10.75 5.14 -5.95
CA GLU A 271 10.94 6.43 -5.26
C GLU A 271 12.32 7.03 -5.52
N TRP A 272 13.37 6.20 -5.54
CA TRP A 272 14.72 6.68 -5.90
C TRP A 272 14.75 7.28 -7.30
N LEU A 273 14.11 6.61 -8.24
CA LEU A 273 13.97 7.07 -9.62
C LEU A 273 13.15 8.37 -9.71
N ARG A 274 12.02 8.43 -9.01
CA ARG A 274 11.19 9.62 -8.91
C ARG A 274 11.97 10.81 -8.34
N GLY A 275 12.74 10.59 -7.28
CA GLY A 275 13.62 11.60 -6.68
C GLY A 275 14.66 12.12 -7.68
N PHE A 276 15.36 11.22 -8.37
CA PHE A 276 16.36 11.58 -9.39
C PHE A 276 15.78 12.43 -10.54
N LEU A 277 14.53 12.16 -10.93
CA LEU A 277 13.83 12.91 -11.97
C LEU A 277 13.46 14.34 -11.52
N ILE A 278 13.04 14.50 -10.26
CA ILE A 278 12.64 15.81 -9.70
C ILE A 278 13.85 16.71 -9.47
N THR A 279 15.00 16.16 -9.05
CA THR A 279 16.21 16.94 -8.78
C THR A 279 16.82 17.56 -10.04
N ASN A 280 16.52 17.05 -11.24
CA ASN A 280 17.02 17.57 -12.49
C ASN A 280 16.08 18.65 -13.08
N PRO A 281 16.46 19.94 -13.10
CA PRO A 281 15.58 21.04 -13.55
C PRO A 281 15.09 20.89 -15.00
N ALA A 282 15.90 20.24 -15.86
CA ALA A 282 15.55 19.97 -17.25
C ALA A 282 14.51 18.84 -17.41
N LEU A 283 14.38 17.95 -16.42
CA LEU A 283 13.53 16.76 -16.46
C LEU A 283 12.29 16.88 -15.55
N ALA A 284 12.24 17.86 -14.65
CA ALA A 284 11.12 18.08 -13.73
C ALA A 284 9.77 18.17 -14.46
N ASN A 285 9.71 18.83 -15.63
CA ASN A 285 8.49 18.92 -16.44
C ASN A 285 8.14 17.63 -17.21
N PHE A 286 9.11 16.72 -17.38
CA PHE A 286 8.95 15.42 -18.03
C PHE A 286 8.71 14.28 -17.04
N GLN A 287 8.58 14.57 -15.74
CA GLN A 287 8.42 13.55 -14.69
C GLN A 287 7.29 12.57 -14.99
N LEU A 288 6.10 13.07 -15.35
CA LEU A 288 4.93 12.24 -15.68
C LEU A 288 5.16 11.39 -16.93
N PHE A 289 5.83 11.95 -17.94
CA PHE A 289 6.18 11.24 -19.17
C PHE A 289 7.21 10.13 -18.91
N LEU A 290 8.27 10.43 -18.16
CA LEU A 290 9.33 9.47 -17.84
C LEU A 290 8.87 8.39 -16.87
N ALA A 291 8.04 8.73 -15.88
CA ALA A 291 7.39 7.74 -15.01
C ALA A 291 6.51 6.79 -15.83
N GLY A 292 5.71 7.31 -16.77
CA GLY A 292 4.91 6.51 -17.69
C GLY A 292 5.75 5.65 -18.65
N LEU A 293 6.87 6.17 -19.14
CA LEU A 293 7.81 5.42 -20.00
C LEU A 293 8.52 4.29 -19.24
N LEU A 294 8.97 4.56 -18.01
CA LEU A 294 9.58 3.55 -17.14
C LEU A 294 8.60 2.47 -16.74
N LEU A 295 7.36 2.85 -16.44
CA LEU A 295 6.26 1.92 -16.26
C LEU A 295 6.09 1.04 -17.50
N LEU A 296 6.07 1.62 -18.69
CA LEU A 296 5.91 0.90 -19.95
C LEU A 296 7.09 -0.06 -20.21
N VAL A 297 8.32 0.37 -19.97
CA VAL A 297 9.54 -0.45 -20.11
C VAL A 297 9.55 -1.59 -19.09
N THR A 298 9.19 -1.32 -17.84
CA THR A 298 9.20 -2.35 -16.79
C THR A 298 8.13 -3.42 -17.02
N VAL A 299 6.95 -3.01 -17.49
CA VAL A 299 5.87 -3.94 -17.88
C VAL A 299 6.23 -4.76 -19.13
N LEU A 300 6.88 -4.15 -20.13
CA LEU A 300 7.23 -4.85 -21.38
C LEU A 300 8.43 -5.78 -21.25
N PHE A 301 9.45 -5.43 -20.45
CA PHE A 301 10.73 -6.12 -20.44
C PHE A 301 11.01 -6.95 -19.17
N VAL A 302 10.25 -6.77 -18.08
CA VAL A 302 10.53 -7.42 -16.79
C VAL A 302 9.31 -8.22 -16.30
N SER A 303 8.92 -9.26 -17.03
CA SER A 303 7.77 -10.12 -16.70
C SER A 303 7.90 -10.85 -15.35
N SER A 304 9.13 -11.08 -14.86
CA SER A 304 9.41 -11.72 -13.56
C SER A 304 9.62 -10.72 -12.40
N GLY A 305 9.72 -9.42 -12.68
CA GLY A 305 10.23 -8.40 -11.74
C GLY A 305 11.73 -8.55 -11.41
N LEU A 306 12.32 -7.52 -10.79
CA LEU A 306 13.73 -7.48 -10.36
C LEU A 306 14.11 -8.65 -9.44
N VAL A 307 13.25 -8.97 -8.47
CA VAL A 307 13.48 -10.09 -7.54
C VAL A 307 13.35 -11.44 -8.24
N GLY A 308 12.44 -11.58 -9.22
CA GLY A 308 12.31 -12.80 -10.01
C GLY A 308 13.54 -13.05 -10.88
N TRP A 309 14.00 -12.01 -11.58
CA TRP A 309 15.21 -12.07 -12.40
C TRP A 309 16.45 -12.46 -11.58
N LEU A 310 16.64 -11.89 -10.39
CA LEU A 310 17.74 -12.25 -9.50
C LEU A 310 17.69 -13.72 -9.03
N ARG A 311 16.50 -14.28 -8.80
CA ARG A 311 16.33 -15.70 -8.41
C ARG A 311 16.56 -16.69 -9.56
N GLU A 312 16.29 -16.27 -10.78
CA GLU A 312 16.56 -17.07 -11.98
C GLU A 312 18.05 -17.08 -12.29
N ARG A 313 18.72 -15.94 -12.17
CA ARG A 313 20.16 -15.82 -12.44
C ARG A 313 21.05 -16.41 -11.34
N PHE A 314 20.64 -16.31 -10.07
CA PHE A 314 21.37 -16.86 -8.93
C PHE A 314 20.50 -17.87 -8.15
N PRO A 315 20.61 -19.18 -8.44
CA PRO A 315 19.79 -20.22 -7.80
C PRO A 315 19.91 -20.26 -6.27
N VAL A 316 21.04 -19.78 -5.74
CA VAL A 316 21.31 -19.65 -4.30
C VAL A 316 20.31 -18.71 -3.62
N LEU A 317 19.81 -17.68 -4.30
CA LEU A 317 18.86 -16.70 -3.74
C LEU A 317 17.43 -17.25 -3.60
N ARG A 318 17.09 -18.39 -4.23
CA ARG A 318 15.77 -19.02 -4.12
C ARG A 318 15.42 -19.47 -2.70
N SER A 319 16.43 -19.76 -1.87
CA SER A 319 16.24 -20.15 -0.47
C SER A 319 16.15 -18.96 0.49
N TYR A 320 16.65 -17.78 0.08
CA TYR A 320 16.82 -16.61 0.95
C TYR A 320 15.75 -15.55 0.76
N VAL A 321 15.23 -15.38 -0.45
CA VAL A 321 14.19 -14.38 -0.75
C VAL A 321 12.87 -15.13 -0.98
N PRO A 322 11.85 -14.99 -0.12
CA PRO A 322 10.52 -15.56 -0.31
C PRO A 322 9.67 -14.70 -1.26
#